data_AF-U7UTL1-F1
#
_entry.id   AF-U7UTL1-F1
#
_cell.length_a   1.000
_cell.length_b   1.000
_cell.length_c   1.000
_cell.angle_alpha   90.00
_cell.angle_beta   90.00
_cell.angle_gamma   90.00
#
_symmetry.space_group_name_H-M   'P 1'
#
loop_
_entity.id
_entity.type
_entity.pdbx_description
1 polymer ?
#
loop_
_entity_poly.entity_id
_entity_poly.type
_entity_poly.pdbx_seq_one_letter_code
_entity_poly.pdbx_strand_id
1 'polypeptide(L)'
;MKKSILILMAAIMVVFTACSKSDTKTSEVDKTYPPMVKVDGTTYTDTGYENAMVTCGTADGEIKTSVDGKSMPENNDESNFGTGYGYQVWEKGYINVEIEGRWILFRDVELKDDGQIPKWVAHFTAKVINTEEDSIMVEATEIEDGFYFKDLLTKPISLSIENLKNEKDGKTTTEGLEGKTVEVYFGGEIKNTEPESSVPINLEKIYRIEVK
;
A
#
# COMPACT_ATOMS: atom_id res chain seq x y z
N MET A 1 5.27 91.12 22.07
CA MET A 1 3.95 91.38 22.70
C MET A 1 3.14 90.09 22.71
N LYS A 2 2.75 89.67 23.93
CA LYS A 2 1.49 89.01 24.33
C LYS A 2 1.11 87.69 23.62
N LYS A 3 1.28 86.54 24.29
CA LYS A 3 0.43 85.93 25.33
C LYS A 3 -0.64 85.01 24.73
N SER A 4 -0.62 83.78 25.23
CA SER A 4 -1.50 82.62 25.05
C SER A 4 -2.99 82.93 25.21
N ILE A 5 -3.86 82.08 24.61
CA ILE A 5 -5.19 81.57 25.07
C ILE A 5 -5.85 80.87 23.85
N LEU A 6 -5.94 79.53 23.82
CA LEU A 6 -7.10 78.67 24.19
C LEU A 6 -8.36 78.90 23.35
N ILE A 7 -8.86 77.87 22.65
CA ILE A 7 -10.21 77.29 22.82
C ILE A 7 -10.40 76.08 21.89
N LEU A 8 -10.89 75.03 22.53
CA LEU A 8 -11.32 73.73 22.07
C LEU A 8 -12.58 73.84 21.19
N MET A 9 -12.61 73.19 20.02
CA MET A 9 -13.88 72.78 19.41
C MET A 9 -13.72 71.41 18.76
N ALA A 10 -14.42 70.44 19.35
CA ALA A 10 -14.53 69.07 18.88
C ALA A 10 -15.30 69.02 17.56
N ALA A 11 -14.72 68.36 16.57
CA ALA A 11 -15.43 67.88 15.39
C ALA A 11 -15.36 66.35 15.39
N ILE A 12 -16.48 65.75 15.77
CA ILE A 12 -16.80 64.34 15.56
C ILE A 12 -17.05 64.14 14.07
N MET A 13 -16.32 63.25 13.40
CA MET A 13 -16.79 62.60 12.17
C MET A 13 -16.06 61.29 11.87
N VAL A 14 -16.74 60.19 12.20
CA VAL A 14 -16.84 58.88 11.51
C VAL A 14 -15.54 58.32 10.90
N VAL A 15 -14.87 57.44 11.64
CA VAL A 15 -13.94 56.47 11.06
C VAL A 15 -14.77 55.27 10.58
N PHE A 16 -14.87 55.07 9.27
CA PHE A 16 -15.37 53.82 8.70
C PHE A 16 -14.40 52.69 9.09
N THR A 17 -14.76 51.88 10.08
CA THR A 17 -14.16 50.56 10.27
C THR A 17 -14.64 49.67 9.13
N ALA A 18 -13.88 49.63 8.05
CA ALA A 18 -13.93 48.56 7.08
C ALA A 18 -13.42 47.29 7.79
N CYS A 19 -14.34 46.46 8.27
CA CYS A 19 -14.04 45.06 8.54
C CYS A 19 -13.74 44.41 7.19
N SER A 20 -12.47 44.32 6.83
CA SER A 20 -12.02 43.30 5.89
C SER A 20 -12.37 41.95 6.51
N LYS A 21 -13.44 41.32 6.02
CA LYS A 21 -13.61 39.88 6.13
C LYS A 21 -12.38 39.28 5.47
N SER A 22 -11.39 38.92 6.28
CA SER A 22 -10.42 37.92 5.88
C SER A 22 -11.22 36.64 5.81
N ASP A 23 -11.67 36.31 4.60
CA ASP A 23 -12.06 34.94 4.26
C ASP A 23 -10.84 34.08 4.58
N THR A 24 -10.85 33.48 5.77
CA THR A 24 -9.99 32.34 6.07
C THR A 24 -10.49 31.24 5.14
N LYS A 25 -9.96 31.23 3.92
CA LYS A 25 -9.83 30.00 3.13
C LYS A 25 -8.98 29.09 4.01
N THR A 26 -9.65 28.30 4.82
CA THR A 26 -9.11 27.03 5.28
C THR A 26 -8.71 26.33 3.99
N SER A 27 -7.40 26.31 3.72
CA SER A 27 -6.84 25.46 2.69
C SER A 27 -7.25 24.04 3.08
N GLU A 28 -8.33 23.54 2.49
CA GLU A 28 -8.60 22.11 2.45
C GLU A 28 -7.30 21.48 1.99
N VAL A 29 -6.67 20.75 2.90
CA VAL A 29 -5.61 19.81 2.53
C VAL A 29 -6.23 18.97 1.42
N ASP A 30 -5.64 19.02 0.23
CA ASP A 30 -6.07 18.28 -0.95
C ASP A 30 -6.05 16.78 -0.58
N LYS A 31 -7.16 16.29 -0.04
CA LYS A 31 -7.25 14.98 0.57
C LYS A 31 -7.23 13.97 -0.57
N THR A 32 -6.07 13.38 -0.79
CA THR A 32 -5.94 12.28 -1.74
C THR A 32 -6.26 11.00 -1.00
N TYR A 33 -7.36 10.34 -1.39
CA TYR A 33 -7.64 9.00 -0.89
C TYR A 33 -6.79 7.98 -1.67
N PRO A 34 -6.35 6.88 -1.04
CA PRO A 34 -5.90 5.72 -1.78
C PRO A 34 -7.04 5.16 -2.66
N PRO A 35 -6.79 4.18 -3.53
CA PRO A 35 -7.86 3.46 -4.20
C PRO A 35 -8.85 2.89 -3.18
N MET A 36 -10.14 3.19 -3.38
CA MET A 36 -11.25 2.79 -2.52
C MET A 36 -12.42 2.30 -3.37
N VAL A 37 -13.15 1.33 -2.83
CA VAL A 37 -14.39 0.81 -3.43
C VAL A 37 -15.41 0.54 -2.34
N LYS A 38 -16.69 0.76 -2.63
CA LYS A 38 -17.78 0.39 -1.72
C LYS A 38 -18.57 -0.79 -2.27
N VAL A 39 -18.69 -1.84 -1.48
CA VAL A 39 -19.38 -3.09 -1.82
C VAL A 39 -20.26 -3.50 -0.65
N ASP A 40 -21.53 -3.76 -0.93
CA ASP A 40 -22.54 -4.18 0.06
C ASP A 40 -22.55 -3.34 1.36
N GLY A 41 -22.44 -2.02 1.22
CA GLY A 41 -22.47 -1.07 2.33
C GLY A 41 -21.12 -0.84 3.00
N THR A 42 -20.12 -1.69 2.79
CA THR A 42 -18.78 -1.56 3.36
C THR A 42 -17.84 -0.85 2.38
N THR A 43 -17.07 0.13 2.89
CA THR A 43 -16.01 0.77 2.10
C THR A 43 -14.68 0.09 2.39
N TYR A 44 -14.00 -0.33 1.33
CA TYR A 44 -12.69 -0.96 1.37
C TYR A 44 -11.64 -0.03 0.76
N THR A 45 -10.41 -0.12 1.26
CA THR A 45 -9.23 0.59 0.76
C THR A 45 -8.18 -0.41 0.32
N ASP A 46 -7.42 -0.08 -0.72
CA ASP A 46 -6.28 -0.87 -1.18
C ASP A 46 -5.25 -1.04 -0.05
N THR A 47 -4.74 -2.26 0.11
CA THR A 47 -3.69 -2.61 1.07
C THR A 47 -2.28 -2.52 0.47
N GLY A 48 -2.17 -2.46 -0.86
CA GLY A 48 -0.91 -2.50 -1.61
C GLY A 48 -0.38 -3.91 -1.88
N TYR A 49 -1.08 -4.95 -1.41
CA TYR A 49 -0.69 -6.35 -1.53
C TYR A 49 -1.56 -7.14 -2.51
N GLU A 50 -0.94 -8.12 -3.17
CA GLU A 50 -1.63 -9.09 -4.02
C GLU A 50 -2.02 -10.34 -3.20
N ASN A 51 -3.20 -10.91 -3.48
CA ASN A 51 -3.63 -12.17 -2.91
C ASN A 51 -3.09 -13.34 -3.75
N ALA A 52 -2.34 -14.23 -3.11
CA ALA A 52 -1.74 -15.40 -3.74
C ALA A 52 -2.48 -16.72 -3.51
N MET A 53 -3.67 -16.67 -2.89
CA MET A 53 -4.55 -17.82 -2.64
C MET A 53 -5.83 -17.79 -3.48
N VAL A 54 -6.06 -16.75 -4.29
CA VAL A 54 -7.23 -16.70 -5.20
C VAL A 54 -7.01 -17.67 -6.36
N THR A 55 -7.84 -18.70 -6.43
CA THR A 55 -7.72 -19.78 -7.43
C THR A 55 -8.92 -19.88 -8.37
N CYS A 56 -10.09 -19.39 -7.95
CA CYS A 56 -11.31 -19.41 -8.75
C CYS A 56 -11.49 -18.03 -9.39
N GLY A 57 -11.13 -17.84 -10.66
CA GLY A 57 -11.22 -16.56 -11.37
C GLY A 57 -12.64 -16.08 -11.71
N THR A 58 -13.67 -16.46 -10.94
CA THR A 58 -15.04 -15.96 -11.15
C THR A 58 -15.31 -14.85 -10.14
N ALA A 59 -15.50 -13.63 -10.61
CA ALA A 59 -15.86 -12.51 -9.75
C ALA A 59 -17.25 -12.70 -9.13
N ASP A 60 -17.42 -12.26 -7.88
CA ASP A 60 -18.71 -12.20 -7.18
C ASP A 60 -19.55 -11.00 -7.65
N GLY A 61 -18.86 -9.94 -8.08
CA GLY A 61 -19.46 -8.73 -8.62
C GLY A 61 -18.49 -7.92 -9.45
N GLU A 62 -18.94 -6.76 -9.94
CA GLU A 62 -18.15 -5.86 -10.78
C GLU A 62 -18.37 -4.42 -10.30
N ILE A 63 -17.31 -3.63 -10.32
CA ILE A 63 -17.35 -2.18 -10.08
C ILE A 63 -17.99 -1.49 -11.29
N LYS A 64 -19.16 -0.87 -11.11
CA LYS A 64 -20.00 -0.32 -12.17
C LYS A 64 -19.86 1.18 -12.36
N THR A 65 -19.57 1.92 -11.30
CA THR A 65 -19.45 3.38 -11.34
C THR A 65 -18.14 3.85 -10.72
N SER A 66 -17.74 5.07 -11.06
CA SER A 66 -16.55 5.71 -10.47
C SER A 66 -16.86 7.16 -10.14
N VAL A 67 -16.35 7.59 -8.99
CA VAL A 67 -16.22 9.00 -8.61
C VAL A 67 -14.83 9.51 -8.96
N ASP A 68 -14.58 10.80 -8.69
CA ASP A 68 -13.23 11.38 -8.77
C ASP A 68 -12.27 10.71 -7.80
N GLY A 69 -10.98 10.58 -8.16
CA GLY A 69 -9.96 9.91 -7.34
C GLY A 69 -9.74 10.50 -5.95
N LYS A 70 -10.16 11.74 -5.72
CA LYS A 70 -10.10 12.42 -4.43
C LYS A 70 -11.41 12.34 -3.64
N SER A 71 -12.40 11.62 -4.17
CA SER A 71 -13.69 11.40 -3.52
C SER A 71 -13.76 10.00 -2.94
N MET A 72 -14.52 9.84 -1.85
CA MET A 72 -14.83 8.54 -1.29
C MET A 72 -16.07 7.98 -2.02
N PRO A 73 -16.10 6.70 -2.41
CA PRO A 73 -17.29 6.10 -3.01
C PRO A 73 -18.45 6.06 -2.01
N GLU A 74 -19.64 6.48 -2.44
CA GLU A 74 -20.83 6.59 -1.61
C GLU A 74 -21.85 5.46 -1.89
N ASN A 75 -21.87 4.97 -3.13
CA ASN A 75 -22.78 3.91 -3.59
C ASN A 75 -22.10 2.53 -3.64
N ASN A 76 -22.88 1.45 -3.62
CA ASN A 76 -22.32 0.11 -3.85
C ASN A 76 -21.89 -0.05 -5.31
N ASP A 77 -20.86 -0.88 -5.54
CA ASP A 77 -20.21 -1.09 -6.84
C ASP A 77 -19.61 0.21 -7.42
N GLU A 78 -19.24 1.15 -6.55
CA GLU A 78 -18.61 2.42 -6.90
C GLU A 78 -17.18 2.48 -6.39
N SER A 79 -16.25 2.95 -7.22
CA SER A 79 -14.86 3.17 -6.81
C SER A 79 -14.39 4.61 -7.05
N ASN A 80 -13.20 4.94 -6.60
CA ASN A 80 -12.50 6.18 -6.99
C ASN A 80 -11.34 5.92 -7.97
N PHE A 81 -11.24 4.73 -8.55
CA PHE A 81 -10.11 4.33 -9.41
C PHE A 81 -10.53 3.76 -10.77
N GLY A 82 -11.83 3.76 -11.09
CA GLY A 82 -12.37 3.33 -12.38
C GLY A 82 -13.51 2.32 -12.28
N THR A 83 -13.81 1.67 -13.40
CA THR A 83 -14.95 0.75 -13.57
C THR A 83 -14.55 -0.48 -14.34
N GLY A 84 -15.39 -1.52 -14.32
CA GLY A 84 -15.20 -2.77 -15.06
C GLY A 84 -14.26 -3.77 -14.37
N TYR A 85 -13.84 -3.49 -13.14
CA TYR A 85 -13.04 -4.40 -12.34
C TYR A 85 -13.95 -5.42 -11.62
N GLY A 86 -13.66 -6.70 -11.81
CA GLY A 86 -14.28 -7.76 -11.02
C GLY A 86 -13.79 -7.71 -9.56
N TYR A 87 -14.65 -8.07 -8.62
CA TYR A 87 -14.25 -8.26 -7.23
C TYR A 87 -14.75 -9.57 -6.65
N GLN A 88 -14.07 -10.05 -5.61
CA GLN A 88 -14.46 -11.20 -4.82
C GLN A 88 -14.55 -10.85 -3.35
N VAL A 89 -15.65 -11.22 -2.70
CA VAL A 89 -15.74 -11.17 -1.26
C VAL A 89 -14.84 -12.25 -0.70
N TRP A 90 -13.99 -11.86 0.24
CA TRP A 90 -13.04 -12.77 0.84
C TRP A 90 -13.40 -13.02 2.30
N GLU A 91 -12.40 -13.07 3.16
CA GLU A 91 -12.58 -13.16 4.60
C GLU A 91 -13.13 -11.86 5.18
N LYS A 92 -13.62 -11.92 6.43
CA LYS A 92 -14.33 -10.80 7.06
C LYS A 92 -13.54 -9.48 6.96
N GLY A 93 -14.14 -8.51 6.26
CA GLY A 93 -13.59 -7.18 6.05
C GLY A 93 -12.46 -7.11 5.01
N TYR A 94 -12.36 -8.10 4.13
CA TYR A 94 -11.48 -8.09 2.98
C TYR A 94 -12.23 -8.47 1.70
N ILE A 95 -11.83 -7.86 0.60
CA ILE A 95 -12.20 -8.26 -0.75
C ILE A 95 -10.95 -8.29 -1.63
N ASN A 96 -11.03 -9.00 -2.75
CA ASN A 96 -10.02 -8.94 -3.80
C ASN A 96 -10.61 -8.20 -5.00
N VAL A 97 -9.87 -7.27 -5.59
CA VAL A 97 -10.26 -6.58 -6.83
C VAL A 97 -9.29 -6.99 -7.94
N GLU A 98 -9.81 -7.45 -9.07
CA GLU A 98 -9.00 -7.82 -10.22
C GLU A 98 -8.58 -6.56 -10.98
N ILE A 99 -7.28 -6.23 -10.92
CA ILE A 99 -6.69 -5.08 -11.59
C ILE A 99 -5.54 -5.59 -12.44
N GLU A 100 -5.62 -5.39 -13.76
CA GLU A 100 -4.58 -5.84 -14.71
C GLU A 100 -4.29 -7.35 -14.62
N GLY A 101 -5.32 -8.17 -14.38
CA GLY A 101 -5.17 -9.63 -14.23
C GLY A 101 -4.58 -10.08 -12.90
N ARG A 102 -4.47 -9.18 -11.91
CA ARG A 102 -3.96 -9.45 -10.56
C ARG A 102 -5.02 -9.18 -9.51
N TRP A 103 -5.10 -10.04 -8.51
CA TRP A 103 -6.07 -9.90 -7.42
C TRP A 103 -5.48 -9.07 -6.28
N ILE A 104 -5.84 -7.79 -6.24
CA ILE A 104 -5.34 -6.85 -5.24
C ILE A 104 -6.21 -6.92 -3.99
N LEU A 105 -5.59 -7.01 -2.82
CA LEU A 105 -6.27 -7.04 -1.53
C LEU A 105 -6.74 -5.65 -1.13
N PHE A 106 -8.04 -5.56 -0.85
CA PHE A 106 -8.67 -4.39 -0.27
C PHE A 106 -9.20 -4.76 1.12
N ARG A 107 -9.06 -3.84 2.07
CA ARG A 107 -9.46 -4.01 3.48
C ARG A 107 -10.51 -2.98 3.85
N ASP A 108 -11.50 -3.39 4.62
CA ASP A 108 -12.50 -2.52 5.23
C ASP A 108 -11.79 -1.41 6.02
N VAL A 109 -12.16 -0.16 5.75
CA VAL A 109 -11.58 1.03 6.37
C VAL A 109 -11.83 1.09 7.88
N GLU A 110 -12.86 0.41 8.38
CA GLU A 110 -13.19 0.33 9.81
C GLU A 110 -12.34 -0.72 10.54
N LEU A 111 -11.72 -1.66 9.82
CA LEU A 111 -10.75 -2.56 10.42
C LEU A 111 -9.47 -1.81 10.80
N LYS A 112 -8.93 -2.15 11.97
CA LYS A 112 -7.65 -1.60 12.41
C LYS A 112 -6.53 -2.17 11.54
N ASP A 113 -5.69 -1.28 11.02
CA ASP A 113 -4.40 -1.66 10.46
C ASP A 113 -3.42 -1.97 11.60
N ASP A 114 -2.93 -3.19 11.68
CA ASP A 114 -1.91 -3.60 12.65
C ASP A 114 -0.50 -3.65 12.04
N GLY A 115 -0.35 -3.26 10.78
CA GLY A 115 0.91 -3.28 10.05
C GLY A 115 1.38 -4.68 9.66
N GLN A 116 0.58 -5.73 9.89
CA GLN A 116 0.91 -7.07 9.45
C GLN A 116 0.55 -7.25 7.98
N ILE A 117 1.41 -7.96 7.25
CA ILE A 117 1.09 -8.38 5.89
C ILE A 117 0.00 -9.46 5.99
N PRO A 118 -1.14 -9.33 5.26
CA PRO A 118 -2.19 -10.34 5.31
C PRO A 118 -1.67 -11.73 4.96
N LYS A 119 -2.16 -12.76 5.68
CA LYS A 119 -1.71 -14.15 5.50
C LYS A 119 -1.86 -14.71 4.08
N TRP A 120 -2.74 -14.12 3.26
CA TRP A 120 -2.98 -14.55 1.87
C TRP A 120 -2.00 -13.94 0.86
N VAL A 121 -1.13 -13.03 1.29
CA VAL A 121 -0.04 -12.50 0.45
C VAL A 121 1.02 -13.58 0.29
N ALA A 122 1.58 -13.71 -0.91
CA ALA A 122 2.59 -14.71 -1.20
C ALA A 122 3.78 -14.57 -0.24
N HIS A 123 4.07 -15.65 0.48
CA HIS A 123 5.25 -15.71 1.33
C HIS A 123 5.83 -17.11 1.45
N PHE A 124 7.11 -17.18 1.80
CA PHE A 124 7.82 -18.41 2.09
C PHE A 124 8.92 -18.19 3.12
N THR A 125 9.27 -19.25 3.84
CA THR A 125 10.49 -19.30 4.66
C THR A 125 11.62 -19.83 3.79
N ALA A 126 12.81 -19.25 3.93
CA ALA A 126 13.97 -19.59 3.14
C ALA A 126 15.27 -19.57 3.95
N LYS A 127 16.26 -20.32 3.48
CA LYS A 127 17.63 -20.25 3.99
C LYS A 127 18.48 -19.38 3.06
N VAL A 128 19.23 -18.44 3.63
CA VAL A 128 20.22 -17.65 2.88
C VAL A 128 21.43 -18.53 2.58
N ILE A 129 21.75 -18.70 1.30
CA ILE A 129 22.85 -19.56 0.84
C ILE A 129 24.07 -18.77 0.35
N ASN A 130 23.89 -17.51 -0.05
CA ASN A 130 24.96 -16.61 -0.45
C ASN A 130 24.52 -15.15 -0.25
N THR A 131 25.49 -14.25 -0.06
CA THR A 131 25.26 -12.82 0.11
C THR A 131 26.14 -11.98 -0.82
N GLU A 132 25.58 -10.89 -1.32
CA GLU A 132 26.30 -9.85 -2.07
C GLU A 132 26.05 -8.49 -1.41
N GLU A 133 26.55 -7.39 -1.98
CA GLU A 133 26.40 -6.05 -1.37
C GLU A 133 24.94 -5.58 -1.35
N ASP A 134 24.19 -5.84 -2.40
CA ASP A 134 22.82 -5.37 -2.64
C ASP A 134 21.80 -6.50 -2.81
N SER A 135 22.24 -7.76 -2.72
CA SER A 135 21.38 -8.93 -2.93
C SER A 135 21.70 -10.08 -1.98
N ILE A 136 20.71 -10.94 -1.77
CA ILE A 136 20.87 -12.24 -1.13
C ILE A 136 20.34 -13.34 -2.04
N MET A 137 20.98 -14.49 -2.02
CA MET A 137 20.48 -15.69 -2.66
C MET A 137 19.92 -16.64 -1.60
N VAL A 138 18.70 -17.12 -1.82
CA VAL A 138 17.99 -17.96 -0.87
C VAL A 138 17.46 -19.25 -1.51
N GLU A 139 17.31 -20.29 -0.72
CA GLU A 139 16.57 -21.50 -1.08
C GLU A 139 15.29 -21.57 -0.23
N ALA A 140 14.13 -21.64 -0.88
CA ALA A 140 12.86 -21.79 -0.18
C ALA A 140 12.83 -23.13 0.57
N THR A 141 12.47 -23.10 1.85
CA THR A 141 12.42 -24.27 2.73
C THR A 141 11.00 -24.63 3.15
N GLU A 142 10.12 -23.63 3.28
CA GLU A 142 8.71 -23.84 3.66
C GLU A 142 7.81 -22.89 2.89
N ILE A 143 6.77 -23.44 2.26
CA ILE A 143 5.74 -22.72 1.52
C ILE A 143 4.39 -23.33 1.89
N GLU A 144 3.40 -22.50 2.22
CA GLU A 144 2.05 -22.96 2.54
C GLU A 144 1.38 -23.62 1.32
N ASP A 145 0.67 -24.73 1.54
CA ASP A 145 -0.01 -25.51 0.49
C ASP A 145 -1.08 -24.70 -0.27
N GLY A 146 -1.62 -23.65 0.34
CA GLY A 146 -2.64 -22.79 -0.26
C GLY A 146 -2.12 -21.86 -1.36
N PHE A 147 -0.80 -21.67 -1.47
CA PHE A 147 -0.22 -20.77 -2.46
C PHE A 147 -0.07 -21.42 -3.83
N TYR A 148 -0.61 -20.77 -4.87
CA TYR A 148 -0.57 -21.30 -6.24
C TYR A 148 0.86 -21.47 -6.78
N PHE A 149 1.83 -20.73 -6.24
CA PHE A 149 3.21 -20.72 -6.73
C PHE A 149 4.11 -21.77 -6.08
N LYS A 150 3.61 -22.56 -5.14
CA LYS A 150 4.43 -23.47 -4.32
C LYS A 150 5.39 -24.33 -5.16
N ASP A 151 4.89 -24.89 -6.26
CA ASP A 151 5.67 -25.79 -7.11
C ASP A 151 6.59 -25.06 -8.10
N LEU A 152 6.60 -23.73 -8.12
CA LEU A 152 7.46 -22.90 -8.99
C LEU A 152 8.83 -22.61 -8.36
N LEU A 153 8.94 -22.64 -7.03
CA LEU A 153 10.15 -22.26 -6.30
C LEU A 153 11.12 -23.44 -6.13
N THR A 154 11.58 -24.01 -7.25
CA THR A 154 12.36 -25.26 -7.28
C THR A 154 13.87 -25.08 -7.28
N LYS A 155 14.36 -23.83 -7.29
CA LYS A 155 15.79 -23.50 -7.39
C LYS A 155 16.09 -22.20 -6.63
N PRO A 156 17.36 -21.82 -6.45
CA PRO A 156 17.71 -20.61 -5.73
C PRO A 156 17.04 -19.35 -6.29
N ILE A 157 16.69 -18.45 -5.38
CA ILE A 157 15.99 -17.20 -5.65
C ILE A 157 16.94 -16.05 -5.33
N SER A 158 17.11 -15.11 -6.27
CA SER A 158 17.88 -13.89 -6.06
C SER A 158 16.95 -12.76 -5.62
N LEU A 159 17.26 -12.13 -4.49
CA LEU A 159 16.45 -11.10 -3.85
C LEU A 159 17.27 -9.83 -3.65
N SER A 160 16.74 -8.69 -4.12
CA SER A 160 17.25 -7.36 -3.73
C SER A 160 17.02 -7.13 -2.24
N ILE A 161 17.95 -6.44 -1.58
CA ILE A 161 17.86 -6.12 -0.15
C ILE A 161 17.08 -4.84 0.15
N GLU A 162 16.50 -4.16 -0.83
CA GLU A 162 15.78 -2.88 -0.63
C GLU A 162 14.73 -2.95 0.50
N ASN A 163 14.03 -4.08 0.62
CA ASN A 163 13.00 -4.30 1.63
C ASN A 163 13.41 -5.30 2.74
N LEU A 164 14.72 -5.50 2.90
CA LEU A 164 15.30 -6.33 3.96
C LEU A 164 15.31 -5.61 5.30
N LYS A 165 14.75 -6.24 6.32
CA LYS A 165 14.81 -5.81 7.72
C LYS A 165 16.06 -6.38 8.39
N ASN A 166 17.23 -5.89 7.96
CA ASN A 166 18.51 -6.16 8.59
C ASN A 166 19.40 -4.91 8.47
N GLU A 167 19.61 -4.22 9.59
CA GLU A 167 20.35 -2.96 9.61
C GLU A 167 21.55 -3.02 10.52
N LYS A 168 22.63 -2.39 10.08
CA LYS A 168 23.81 -2.10 10.88
C LYS A 168 24.20 -0.65 10.65
N ASP A 169 24.38 0.10 11.73
CA ASP A 169 24.71 1.53 11.69
C ASP A 169 23.71 2.37 10.85
N GLY A 170 22.42 1.98 10.87
CA GLY A 170 21.35 2.66 10.14
C GLY A 170 21.35 2.43 8.63
N LYS A 171 22.13 1.48 8.12
CA LYS A 171 22.13 1.05 6.72
C LYS A 171 21.71 -0.41 6.63
N THR A 172 20.82 -0.73 5.68
CA THR A 172 20.51 -2.11 5.32
C THR A 172 21.77 -2.84 4.88
N THR A 173 21.97 -4.06 5.37
CA THR A 173 23.19 -4.85 5.12
C THR A 173 22.88 -6.34 4.99
N THR A 174 23.75 -7.06 4.29
CA THR A 174 23.75 -8.53 4.20
C THR A 174 24.70 -9.20 5.19
N GLU A 175 25.47 -8.41 5.95
CA GLU A 175 26.47 -8.93 6.88
C GLU A 175 25.85 -9.90 7.90
N GLY A 176 26.42 -11.11 7.98
CA GLY A 176 26.00 -12.14 8.94
C GLY A 176 24.73 -12.90 8.56
N LEU A 177 24.21 -12.72 7.34
CA LEU A 177 22.99 -13.40 6.89
C LEU A 177 23.23 -14.80 6.31
N GLU A 178 24.43 -15.14 5.84
CA GLU A 178 24.67 -16.49 5.30
C GLU A 178 24.33 -17.59 6.31
N GLY A 179 23.53 -18.56 5.87
CA GLY A 179 23.02 -19.65 6.70
C GLY A 179 21.85 -19.28 7.61
N LYS A 180 21.45 -17.99 7.69
CA LYS A 180 20.25 -17.56 8.44
C LYS A 180 18.97 -17.95 7.71
N THR A 181 17.89 -17.94 8.47
CA THR A 181 16.54 -18.13 7.96
C THR A 181 15.88 -16.77 7.79
N VAL A 182 15.16 -16.60 6.68
CA VAL A 182 14.37 -15.40 6.39
C VAL A 182 12.94 -15.77 6.03
N GLU A 183 12.01 -14.87 6.30
CA GLU A 183 10.68 -14.85 5.70
C GLU A 183 10.65 -13.84 4.57
N VAL A 184 10.13 -14.24 3.42
CA VAL A 184 10.04 -13.38 2.24
C VAL A 184 8.57 -13.21 1.88
N TYR A 185 8.10 -11.97 1.82
CA TYR A 185 6.78 -11.60 1.33
C TYR A 185 6.93 -10.92 -0.03
N PHE A 186 6.17 -11.36 -1.03
CA PHE A 186 6.32 -10.90 -2.41
C PHE A 186 4.99 -10.86 -3.17
N GLY A 187 5.01 -10.29 -4.37
CA GLY A 187 3.89 -10.23 -5.31
C GLY A 187 4.41 -10.06 -6.74
N GLY A 188 3.48 -9.98 -7.70
CA GLY A 188 3.79 -9.88 -9.12
C GLY A 188 4.27 -11.21 -9.72
N GLU A 189 4.91 -11.11 -10.89
CA GLU A 189 5.40 -12.24 -11.65
C GLU A 189 6.59 -12.95 -10.97
N ILE A 190 6.62 -14.27 -11.10
CA ILE A 190 7.77 -15.12 -10.75
C ILE A 190 8.47 -15.49 -12.06
N LYS A 191 9.71 -15.04 -12.21
CA LYS A 191 10.49 -15.18 -13.45
C LYS A 191 11.57 -16.24 -13.30
N ASN A 192 11.99 -16.76 -14.45
CA ASN A 192 13.01 -17.80 -14.56
C ASN A 192 12.63 -19.06 -13.77
N THR A 193 11.41 -19.59 -13.91
CA THR A 193 10.95 -20.78 -13.16
C THR A 193 11.37 -22.10 -13.81
N GLU A 194 11.97 -22.06 -15.00
CA GLU A 194 12.41 -23.24 -15.76
C GLU A 194 13.46 -24.04 -14.96
N PRO A 195 13.19 -25.29 -14.56
CA PRO A 195 14.08 -26.07 -13.69
C PRO A 195 15.45 -26.37 -14.29
N GLU A 196 15.54 -26.48 -15.62
CA GLU A 196 16.77 -26.75 -16.36
C GLU A 196 17.68 -25.52 -16.51
N SER A 197 17.14 -24.32 -16.24
CA SER A 197 17.89 -23.08 -16.33
C SER A 197 18.70 -22.82 -15.06
N SER A 198 19.99 -22.53 -15.22
CA SER A 198 20.88 -22.13 -14.12
C SER A 198 20.64 -20.70 -13.63
N VAL A 199 19.78 -19.93 -14.31
CA VAL A 199 19.43 -18.57 -13.88
C VAL A 199 18.57 -18.68 -12.62
N PRO A 200 18.90 -17.98 -11.52
CA PRO A 200 18.07 -17.96 -10.32
C PRO A 200 16.66 -17.43 -10.59
N ILE A 201 15.71 -17.88 -9.78
CA ILE A 201 14.36 -17.31 -9.78
C ILE A 201 14.45 -15.84 -9.38
N ASN A 202 13.64 -15.00 -10.03
CA ASN A 202 13.47 -13.60 -9.69
C ASN A 202 12.01 -13.32 -9.36
N LEU A 203 11.78 -12.58 -8.28
CA LEU A 203 10.46 -12.13 -7.85
C LEU A 203 10.30 -10.67 -8.27
N GLU A 204 9.23 -10.34 -9.00
CA GLU A 204 9.01 -8.99 -9.52
C GLU A 204 8.93 -7.94 -8.41
N LYS A 205 8.14 -8.21 -7.36
CA LYS A 205 7.92 -7.29 -6.25
C LYS A 205 8.19 -7.98 -4.93
N ILE A 206 9.20 -7.51 -4.19
CA ILE A 206 9.48 -7.96 -2.82
C ILE A 206 8.85 -6.94 -1.89
N TYR A 207 7.87 -7.34 -1.09
CA TYR A 207 7.26 -6.46 -0.09
C TYR A 207 8.13 -6.32 1.15
N ARG A 208 8.71 -7.43 1.61
CA ARG A 208 9.46 -7.48 2.86
C ARG A 208 10.31 -8.74 2.95
N ILE A 209 11.51 -8.62 3.51
CA ILE A 209 12.34 -9.75 3.93
C ILE A 209 12.64 -9.58 5.42
N GLU A 210 12.30 -10.56 6.24
CA GLU A 210 12.52 -10.52 7.70
C GLU A 210 13.45 -11.65 8.11
N VAL A 211 14.47 -11.33 8.92
CA VAL A 211 15.36 -12.35 9.51
C VAL A 211 14.65 -13.01 10.69
N LYS A 212 14.55 -14.35 10.69
CA LYS A 212 13.96 -15.13 11.79
C LYS A 212 14.99 -15.48 12.87
#